data_AF-X1PQK8-F1
#
_entry.id   AF-X1PQK8-F1
#
_cell.length_a   1.000
_cell.length_b   1.000
_cell.length_c   1.000
_cell.angle_alpha   90.00
_cell.angle_beta   90.00
_cell.angle_gamma   90.00
#
_symmetry.space_group_name_H-M   'P 1'
#
loop_
_entity.id
_entity.type
_entity.pdbx_description
1 polymer ?
#
loop_
_entity_poly.entity_id
_entity_poly.type
_entity_poly.pdbx_seq_one_letter_code
_entity_poly.pdbx_strand_id
1 'polypeptide(L)'
;MVKCKDCGQTFGSTQALSSHVRNVHAVGPKTEDQVESDSGILDLKKEVRRAELSSRLERLKASMAGGKTDLLFLELDRLGKEVADLKKSNGELRATIAAFEDKFLDSDAFSNFLGVVGSTLSTHTSAINELTK
;
A
#
# COMPACT_ATOMS: atom_id res chain seq x y z
N MET A 1 27.18 1.14 -71.40
CA MET A 1 27.01 0.37 -70.14
C MET A 1 28.31 0.43 -69.35
N VAL A 2 28.27 0.74 -68.06
CA VAL A 2 29.45 0.96 -67.19
C VAL A 2 29.40 -0.02 -66.01
N LYS A 3 30.50 -0.72 -65.72
CA LYS A 3 30.59 -1.78 -64.70
C LYS A 3 31.20 -1.25 -63.40
N CYS A 4 30.62 -1.61 -62.24
CA CYS A 4 31.21 -1.34 -60.93
C CYS A 4 32.43 -2.23 -60.72
N LYS A 5 33.55 -1.64 -60.27
CA LYS A 5 34.81 -2.37 -60.05
C LYS A 5 34.77 -3.24 -58.79
N ASP A 6 33.96 -2.85 -57.80
CA ASP A 6 33.96 -3.49 -56.49
C ASP A 6 33.02 -4.70 -56.43
N CYS A 7 31.87 -4.65 -57.10
CA CYS A 7 30.89 -5.75 -57.12
C CYS A 7 30.60 -6.35 -58.52
N GLY A 8 31.15 -5.75 -59.58
CA GLY A 8 30.98 -6.25 -60.94
C GLY A 8 29.59 -6.03 -61.58
N GLN A 9 28.67 -5.30 -60.94
CA GLN A 9 27.36 -5.00 -61.52
C GLN A 9 27.47 -4.02 -62.70
N THR A 10 26.59 -4.16 -63.69
CA THR A 10 26.63 -3.34 -64.92
C THR A 10 25.45 -2.37 -64.95
N PHE A 11 25.72 -1.09 -65.15
CA PHE A 11 24.74 -0.01 -65.14
C PHE A 11 24.59 0.63 -66.52
N GLY A 12 23.38 1.11 -66.82
CA GLY A 12 23.08 1.81 -68.08
C GLY A 12 23.77 3.16 -68.23
N SER A 13 24.10 3.83 -67.12
CA SER A 13 24.71 5.16 -67.09
C SER A 13 25.74 5.33 -65.97
N THR A 14 26.66 6.29 -66.14
CA THR A 14 27.69 6.64 -65.15
C THR A 14 27.07 7.20 -63.85
N GLN A 15 25.92 7.88 -63.96
CA GLN A 15 25.23 8.44 -62.80
C GLN A 15 24.59 7.36 -61.92
N ALA A 16 24.01 6.32 -62.54
CA ALA A 16 23.51 5.15 -61.82
C ALA A 16 24.65 4.41 -61.10
N LEU A 17 25.81 4.26 -61.75
CA LEU A 17 27.00 3.68 -61.13
C LEU A 17 27.50 4.54 -59.95
N SER A 18 27.56 5.86 -60.09
CA SER A 18 28.00 6.78 -59.03
C SER A 18 27.10 6.70 -57.79
N SER A 19 25.78 6.66 -57.98
CA SER A 19 24.83 6.46 -56.89
C SER A 19 24.96 5.08 -56.25
N HIS A 20 25.21 4.04 -57.04
CA HIS A 20 25.42 2.69 -56.53
C HIS A 20 26.67 2.60 -55.66
N VAL A 21 27.81 3.14 -56.12
CA VAL A 21 29.05 3.17 -55.32
C VAL A 21 28.84 3.95 -54.02
N ARG A 22 28.11 5.06 -54.05
CA ARG A 22 27.82 5.85 -52.85
C ARG A 22 26.92 5.15 -51.83
N ASN A 23 25.96 4.34 -52.27
CA ASN A 23 25.00 3.74 -51.33
C ASN A 23 25.40 2.33 -50.90
N VAL A 24 26.11 1.61 -51.76
CA VAL A 24 26.47 0.19 -51.56
C VAL A 24 27.92 0.02 -51.14
N HIS A 25 28.81 0.90 -51.62
CA HIS A 25 30.26 0.82 -51.39
C HIS A 25 30.84 2.00 -50.62
N ALA A 26 30.03 2.98 -50.18
CA ALA A 26 30.54 4.07 -49.36
C ALA A 26 30.88 3.59 -47.94
N VAL A 27 32.07 3.04 -47.83
CA VAL A 27 32.94 3.25 -46.69
C VAL A 27 34.05 4.19 -47.16
N GLY A 28 33.66 5.44 -47.47
CA GLY A 28 34.56 6.58 -47.65
C GLY A 28 34.39 7.52 -46.46
N PRO A 29 35.45 8.23 -46.02
CA PRO A 29 35.61 8.68 -44.65
C PRO A 29 34.43 9.55 -44.25
N LYS A 30 33.70 9.11 -43.20
CA LYS A 30 32.80 9.99 -42.50
C LYS A 30 33.65 11.16 -42.01
N THR A 31 33.42 12.34 -42.54
CA THR A 31 33.93 13.57 -41.93
C THR A 31 33.48 13.57 -40.48
N GLU A 32 34.44 13.68 -39.57
CA GLU A 32 34.32 13.46 -38.12
C GLU A 32 33.21 14.33 -37.48
N ASP A 33 32.81 15.41 -38.13
CA ASP A 33 31.79 16.37 -37.70
C ASP A 33 30.38 15.81 -37.47
N GLN A 34 29.99 14.69 -38.10
CA GLN A 34 28.62 14.13 -37.90
C GLN A 34 28.54 13.08 -36.78
N VAL A 35 29.67 12.55 -36.32
CA VAL A 35 29.70 11.54 -35.24
C VAL A 35 29.76 12.22 -33.87
N GLU A 36 30.41 13.39 -33.78
CA GLU A 36 30.47 14.19 -32.55
C GLU A 36 29.11 14.80 -32.16
N SER A 37 28.29 15.20 -33.15
CA SER A 37 26.97 15.78 -32.89
C SER A 37 25.99 14.77 -32.29
N ASP A 38 25.95 13.54 -32.81
CA ASP A 38 25.08 12.46 -32.30
C ASP A 38 25.58 11.89 -30.97
N SER A 39 26.90 11.79 -30.75
CA SER A 39 27.48 11.43 -29.46
C SER A 39 27.19 12.48 -28.39
N GLY A 40 27.36 13.76 -28.73
CA GLY A 40 27.05 14.89 -27.85
C GLY A 40 25.58 14.93 -27.44
N ILE A 41 24.64 14.69 -28.37
CA ILE A 41 23.20 14.60 -28.08
C ILE A 41 22.91 13.41 -27.14
N LEU A 42 23.57 12.27 -27.34
CA LEU A 42 23.38 11.09 -26.50
C LEU A 42 23.86 11.33 -25.05
N ASP A 43 24.98 12.02 -24.88
CA ASP A 43 25.51 12.35 -23.57
C ASP A 43 24.68 13.44 -22.87
N LEU A 44 24.20 14.44 -23.62
CA LEU A 44 23.25 15.43 -23.11
C LEU A 44 21.96 14.78 -22.62
N LYS A 45 21.43 13.78 -23.33
CA LYS A 45 20.23 13.04 -22.93
C LYS A 45 20.45 12.23 -21.64
N LYS A 46 21.65 11.66 -21.44
CA LYS A 46 22.00 10.98 -20.18
C LYS A 46 22.12 11.98 -19.03
N GLU A 47 22.71 13.15 -19.26
CA GLU A 47 22.84 14.20 -18.26
C GLU A 47 21.49 14.79 -17.85
N VAL A 48 20.63 15.11 -18.82
CA VAL A 48 19.25 15.55 -18.55
C VAL A 48 18.49 14.50 -17.75
N ARG A 49 18.61 13.21 -18.12
CA ARG A 49 17.98 12.12 -17.35
C ARG A 49 18.53 12.03 -15.93
N ARG A 50 19.85 12.18 -15.72
CA ARG A 50 20.47 12.20 -14.39
C ARG A 50 19.98 13.39 -13.57
N ALA A 51 19.92 14.59 -14.16
CA ALA A 51 19.45 15.81 -13.51
C ALA A 51 17.95 15.71 -13.15
N GLU A 52 17.14 15.08 -14.00
CA GLU A 52 15.73 14.83 -13.70
C GLU A 52 15.58 13.83 -12.54
N LEU A 53 16.34 12.74 -12.55
CA LEU A 53 16.36 11.75 -11.47
C LEU A 53 16.82 12.36 -10.14
N SER A 54 17.87 13.19 -10.15
CA SER A 54 18.33 13.87 -8.94
C SER A 54 17.28 14.87 -8.42
N SER A 55 16.63 15.63 -9.30
CA SER A 55 15.53 16.52 -8.92
C SER A 55 14.33 15.76 -8.33
N ARG A 56 13.99 14.59 -8.87
CA ARG A 56 12.93 13.72 -8.32
C ARG A 56 13.32 13.17 -6.94
N LEU A 57 14.57 12.74 -6.76
CA LEU A 57 15.07 12.27 -5.48
C LEU A 57 15.06 13.38 -4.42
N GLU A 58 15.48 14.59 -4.75
CA GLU A 58 15.43 15.72 -3.81
C GLU A 58 13.99 16.09 -3.44
N ARG A 59 13.06 16.07 -4.41
CA ARG A 59 11.62 16.26 -4.11
C ARG A 59 11.06 15.17 -3.18
N LEU A 60 11.45 13.91 -3.39
CA LEU A 60 11.05 12.81 -2.51
C LEU A 60 11.65 12.95 -1.11
N LYS A 61 12.93 13.29 -1.00
CA LYS A 61 13.58 13.56 0.29
C LYS A 61 12.92 14.72 1.03
N ALA A 62 12.63 15.83 0.35
CA ALA A 62 11.92 16.97 0.93
C ALA A 62 10.51 16.58 1.40
N SER A 63 9.80 15.76 0.63
CA SER A 63 8.49 15.22 1.01
C SER A 63 8.56 14.28 2.22
N MET A 64 9.63 13.53 2.40
CA MET A 64 9.85 12.67 3.58
C MET A 64 10.38 13.45 4.79
N ALA A 65 11.17 14.51 4.56
CA ALA A 65 11.73 15.36 5.62
C ALA A 65 10.67 16.17 6.38
N GLY A 66 9.45 16.30 5.84
CA GLY A 66 8.34 17.01 6.48
C GLY A 66 7.74 16.34 7.72
N GLY A 67 8.41 15.32 8.30
CA GLY A 67 8.04 14.69 9.58
C GLY A 67 6.68 14.00 9.61
N LYS A 68 5.96 13.94 8.48
CA LYS A 68 4.61 13.37 8.42
C LYS A 68 4.62 11.87 8.76
N THR A 69 5.67 11.16 8.37
CA THR A 69 5.87 9.75 8.77
C THR A 69 6.14 9.63 10.26
N ASP A 70 6.94 10.53 10.83
CA ASP A 70 7.26 10.53 12.26
C ASP A 70 6.02 10.86 13.11
N LEU A 71 5.20 11.81 12.66
CA LEU A 71 3.90 12.12 13.27
C LEU A 71 2.95 10.92 13.22
N LEU A 72 2.93 10.16 12.12
CA LEU A 72 2.13 8.94 12.03
C LEU A 72 2.62 7.86 12.99
N PHE A 73 3.93 7.71 13.18
CA PHE A 73 4.49 6.77 14.16
C PHE A 73 4.14 7.17 15.60
N LEU A 74 4.21 8.47 15.93
CA LEU A 74 3.80 8.98 17.24
C LEU A 74 2.32 8.76 17.52
N GLU A 75 1.46 8.97 16.54
CA GLU A 75 0.02 8.69 16.67
C GLU A 75 -0.24 7.18 16.80
N LEU A 76 0.53 6.34 16.10
CA LEU A 76 0.44 4.89 16.24
C LEU A 76 0.81 4.43 17.66
N ASP A 77 1.89 4.99 18.24
CA ASP A 77 2.32 4.70 19.61
C ASP A 77 1.28 5.15 20.65
N ARG A 78 0.71 6.34 20.45
CA ARG A 78 -0.38 6.86 21.28
C ARG A 78 -1.61 5.94 21.23
N LEU A 79 -2.08 5.59 20.03
CA LEU A 79 -3.23 4.69 19.86
C LEU A 79 -2.94 3.31 20.46
N GLY A 80 -1.70 2.82 20.37
CA GLY A 80 -1.27 1.58 21.03
C GLY A 80 -1.42 1.62 22.55
N LYS A 81 -1.06 2.75 23.18
CA LYS A 81 -1.25 2.97 24.62
C LYS A 81 -2.74 3.04 25.00
N GLU A 82 -3.53 3.81 24.26
CA GLU A 82 -4.98 3.92 24.50
C GLU A 82 -5.69 2.55 24.40
N VAL A 83 -5.30 1.71 23.44
CA VAL A 83 -5.82 0.34 23.30
C VAL A 83 -5.42 -0.53 24.49
N ALA A 84 -4.19 -0.41 25.00
CA ALA A 84 -3.75 -1.16 26.17
C ALA A 84 -4.54 -0.78 27.42
N ASP A 85 -4.77 0.52 27.64
CA ASP A 85 -5.55 1.03 28.76
C ASP A 85 -7.02 0.59 28.68
N LEU A 86 -7.64 0.68 27.50
CA LEU A 86 -9.00 0.18 27.27
C LEU A 86 -9.12 -1.33 27.50
N LYS A 87 -8.11 -2.11 27.10
CA LYS A 87 -8.08 -3.56 27.35
C LYS A 87 -8.00 -3.86 28.84
N LYS A 88 -7.20 -3.10 29.60
CA LYS A 88 -7.10 -3.22 31.05
C LYS A 88 -8.43 -2.88 31.72
N SER A 89 -9.03 -1.74 31.39
CA SER A 89 -10.33 -1.31 31.93
C SER A 89 -11.45 -2.32 31.62
N ASN A 90 -11.49 -2.87 30.41
CA ASN A 90 -12.44 -3.94 30.07
C ASN A 90 -12.22 -5.21 30.90
N GLY A 91 -10.97 -5.56 31.23
CA GLY A 91 -10.67 -6.67 32.14
C GLY A 91 -11.20 -6.44 33.55
N GLU A 92 -10.99 -5.25 34.09
CA GLU A 92 -11.48 -4.84 35.41
C GLU A 92 -13.02 -4.83 35.46
N LEU A 93 -13.68 -4.32 34.42
CA LEU A 93 -15.14 -4.34 34.30
C LEU A 93 -15.68 -5.78 34.28
N ARG A 94 -15.07 -6.67 33.49
CA ARG A 94 -15.45 -8.09 33.47
C ARG A 94 -15.27 -8.77 34.82
N ALA A 95 -14.17 -8.50 35.52
CA ALA A 95 -13.96 -9.02 36.87
C ALA A 95 -15.02 -8.48 37.85
N THR A 96 -15.38 -7.21 37.72
CA THR A 96 -16.44 -6.58 38.53
C THR A 96 -17.80 -7.21 38.26
N ILE A 97 -18.14 -7.45 36.99
CA ILE A 97 -19.38 -8.14 36.59
C ILE A 97 -19.43 -9.54 37.19
N ALA A 98 -18.36 -10.33 37.02
CA ALA A 98 -18.29 -11.68 37.59
C ALA A 98 -18.47 -11.68 39.12
N ALA A 99 -17.85 -10.71 39.82
CA ALA A 99 -18.02 -10.57 41.26
C ALA A 99 -19.45 -10.16 41.67
N PHE A 100 -20.15 -9.39 40.84
CA PHE A 100 -21.56 -9.08 41.07
C PHE A 100 -22.46 -10.29 40.79
N GLU A 101 -22.21 -11.05 39.73
CA GLU A 101 -22.95 -12.27 39.39
C GLU A 101 -22.85 -13.29 40.54
N ASP A 102 -21.64 -13.59 41.04
CA ASP A 102 -21.43 -14.48 42.19
C ASP A 102 -22.22 -14.00 43.41
N LYS A 103 -22.09 -12.72 43.77
CA LYS A 103 -22.79 -12.15 44.94
C LYS A 103 -24.31 -12.14 44.79
N PHE A 104 -24.81 -12.02 43.56
CA PHE A 104 -26.24 -12.04 43.28
C PHE A 104 -26.80 -13.46 43.41
N LEU A 105 -26.06 -14.46 42.92
CA LEU A 105 -26.42 -15.88 43.03
C LEU A 105 -26.32 -16.41 44.46
N ASP A 106 -25.31 -15.98 45.23
CA ASP A 106 -25.12 -16.34 46.64
C ASP A 106 -25.94 -15.48 47.61
N SER A 107 -26.79 -14.56 47.12
CA SER A 107 -27.58 -13.72 48.02
C SER A 107 -28.69 -14.52 48.69
N ASP A 108 -28.46 -14.90 49.96
CA ASP A 108 -29.47 -15.51 50.84
C ASP A 108 -30.77 -14.69 50.87
N ALA A 109 -30.68 -13.35 50.76
CA ALA A 109 -31.85 -12.48 50.68
C ALA A 109 -32.68 -12.72 49.41
N PHE A 110 -32.03 -12.97 48.28
CA PHE A 110 -32.70 -13.24 47.00
C PHE A 110 -33.30 -14.65 46.98
N SER A 111 -32.56 -15.65 47.48
CA SER A 111 -33.05 -17.02 47.67
C SER A 111 -34.27 -17.07 48.60
N ASN A 112 -34.21 -16.35 49.72
CA ASN A 112 -35.35 -16.24 50.65
C ASN A 112 -36.55 -15.53 50.01
N PHE A 113 -36.34 -14.46 49.24
CA PHE A 113 -37.40 -13.78 48.50
C PHE A 113 -38.10 -14.72 47.50
N LEU A 114 -37.33 -15.47 46.70
CA LEU A 114 -37.90 -16.45 45.76
C LEU A 114 -38.67 -17.56 46.48
N GLY A 115 -38.19 -18.01 47.64
CA GLY A 115 -38.92 -18.97 48.47
C GLY A 115 -40.28 -18.43 48.96
N VAL A 116 -40.32 -17.16 49.41
CA VAL A 116 -41.56 -16.50 49.81
C VAL A 116 -42.52 -16.33 48.63
N VAL A 117 -42.03 -15.88 47.47
CA VAL A 117 -42.87 -15.75 46.27
C VAL A 117 -43.41 -17.11 45.82
N GLY A 118 -42.57 -18.15 45.79
CA GLY A 118 -42.98 -19.51 45.40
C GLY A 118 -44.04 -20.10 46.32
N SER A 119 -43.87 -19.92 47.65
CA SER A 119 -44.88 -20.36 48.62
C SER A 119 -46.20 -19.62 48.46
N THR A 120 -46.15 -18.29 48.26
CA THR A 120 -47.34 -17.44 48.04
C THR A 120 -48.08 -17.82 46.76
N LEU A 121 -47.35 -18.12 45.67
CA LEU A 121 -47.94 -18.55 44.41
C LEU A 121 -48.59 -19.94 44.51
N SER A 122 -47.98 -20.85 45.29
CA SER A 122 -48.56 -22.17 45.59
C SER A 122 -49.88 -22.07 46.35
N THR A 123 -49.96 -21.19 47.35
CA THR A 123 -51.22 -20.92 48.08
C THR A 123 -52.27 -20.32 47.17
N HIS A 124 -51.92 -19.34 46.33
CA HIS A 124 -52.86 -18.78 45.35
C HIS A 124 -53.36 -19.85 44.35
N THR A 125 -52.47 -20.70 43.85
CA THR A 125 -52.84 -21.78 42.92
C THR A 125 -53.78 -22.79 43.58
N SER A 126 -53.52 -23.14 44.85
CA SER A 126 -54.38 -24.04 45.63
C SER A 126 -55.76 -23.44 45.87
N ALA A 127 -55.82 -22.16 46.26
CA ALA A 127 -57.08 -21.43 46.47
C ALA A 127 -57.90 -21.30 45.17
N ILE A 128 -57.23 -21.05 44.03
CA ILE A 128 -57.89 -21.01 42.72
C ILE A 128 -58.47 -22.37 42.36
N ASN A 129 -57.73 -23.46 42.57
CA ASN A 129 -58.21 -24.83 42.32
C ASN A 129 -59.40 -25.22 43.22
N GLU A 130 -59.48 -24.72 44.45
CA GLU A 130 -60.65 -24.90 45.31
C GLU A 130 -61.87 -24.11 44.83
N LEU A 131 -61.66 -22.90 44.30
CA LEU A 131 -62.74 -22.07 43.73
C LEU A 131 -63.27 -22.56 42.37
N THR A 132 -62.49 -23.39 41.66
CA THR A 132 -62.88 -23.96 40.35
C THR A 132 -63.43 -25.39 40.43
N LYS A 133 -63.56 -25.94 41.64
CA LYS A 133 -64.32 -27.17 41.95
C LYS A 133 -65.78 -26.86 42.22
#